data_AF-A0A973GTV4-F1
#
_entry.id   AF-A0A973GTV4-F1
#
_cell.length_a   1.000
_cell.length_b   1.000
_cell.length_c   1.000
_cell.angle_alpha   90.00
_cell.angle_beta   90.00
_cell.angle_gamma   90.00
#
_symmetry.space_group_name_H-M   'P 1'
#
loop_
_entity.id
_entity.type
_entity.pdbx_description
1 polymer ?
#
loop_
_entity_poly.entity_id
_entity_poly.type
_entity_poly.pdbx_seq_one_letter_code
_entity_poly.pdbx_strand_id
1 'polypeptide(L)'
;MEEKISHLTTETRNPKSSELDTLSSLEIIQIMNEEDHKVAQAINQQLPNISKAVDIIVNQLNQGGRVIYFGAGTSGRLGVLDASECPPTFSSTDEFIGIIAGGDKALRVPIEGAEDSLTLCEEDLKKLNLTSNDVAIGLAASGRTPY
;
A
#
# COMPACT_ATOMS: atom_id res chain seq x y z
N MET A 1 13.86 19.54 4.78
CA MET A 1 15.17 18.90 4.99
C MET A 1 15.24 17.77 3.98
N GLU A 2 15.98 17.91 2.89
CA GLU A 2 16.19 16.82 1.92
C GLU A 2 17.00 15.72 2.61
N GLU A 3 16.31 14.79 3.28
CA GLU A 3 16.96 13.56 3.70
C GLU A 3 17.40 12.80 2.45
N LYS A 4 18.67 12.41 2.42
CA LYS A 4 19.24 11.60 1.35
C LYS A 4 18.47 10.28 1.22
N ILE A 5 17.57 10.17 0.25
CA ILE A 5 16.81 8.95 -0.04
C ILE A 5 17.67 7.81 -0.62
N SER A 6 18.93 8.09 -0.96
CA SER A 6 19.86 7.15 -1.60
C SER A 6 20.18 5.88 -0.79
N HIS A 7 19.81 5.82 0.49
CA HIS A 7 19.98 4.62 1.33
C HIS A 7 18.76 3.70 1.33
N LEU A 8 17.61 4.17 0.83
CA LEU A 8 16.40 3.37 0.73
C LEU A 8 16.56 2.38 -0.42
N THR A 9 16.29 1.10 -0.16
CA THR A 9 16.36 0.06 -1.18
C THR A 9 15.49 0.41 -2.39
N THR A 10 14.33 1.05 -2.17
CA THR A 10 13.41 1.49 -3.23
C THR A 10 14.02 2.48 -4.23
N GLU A 11 15.06 3.21 -3.82
CA GLU A 11 15.73 4.23 -4.64
C GLU A 11 17.07 3.76 -5.19
N THR A 12 17.48 2.52 -4.90
CA THR A 12 18.71 1.94 -5.43
C THR A 12 18.49 1.35 -6.82
N ARG A 13 19.51 1.46 -7.69
CA ARG A 13 19.44 0.90 -9.05
C ARG A 13 19.66 -0.61 -9.00
N ASN A 14 18.84 -1.37 -9.72
CA ASN A 14 19.07 -2.79 -9.93
C ASN A 14 20.18 -2.99 -11.00
N PRO A 15 21.32 -3.62 -10.67
CA PRO A 15 22.41 -3.83 -11.63
C PRO A 15 22.00 -4.64 -12.87
N LYS A 16 21.03 -5.57 -12.72
CA LYS A 16 20.53 -6.41 -13.82
C LYS A 16 19.80 -5.61 -14.91
N SER A 17 19.30 -4.41 -14.58
CA SER A 17 18.58 -3.53 -15.50
C SER A 17 19.34 -2.24 -15.81
N SER A 18 20.68 -2.26 -15.68
CA SER A 18 21.52 -1.09 -15.92
C SER A 18 21.47 -0.57 -17.36
N GLU A 19 21.24 -1.44 -18.34
CA GLU A 19 21.09 -1.12 -19.77
C GLU A 19 19.70 -1.55 -20.30
N LEU A 20 18.66 -1.48 -19.46
CA LEU A 20 17.32 -1.98 -19.80
C LEU A 20 16.75 -1.37 -21.09
N ASP A 21 17.09 -0.13 -21.41
CA ASP A 21 16.64 0.64 -22.57
C ASP A 21 17.27 0.21 -23.90
N THR A 22 18.33 -0.60 -23.88
CA THR A 22 18.99 -1.12 -25.10
C THR A 22 18.64 -2.57 -25.40
N LEU A 23 17.93 -3.24 -24.50
CA LEU A 23 17.59 -4.66 -24.62
C LEU A 23 16.38 -4.90 -25.53
N SER A 24 16.28 -6.11 -26.05
CA SER A 24 15.08 -6.56 -26.75
C SER A 24 13.90 -6.70 -25.79
N SER A 25 12.68 -6.69 -26.33
CA SER A 25 11.46 -6.88 -25.52
C SER A 25 11.46 -8.20 -24.75
N LEU A 26 12.04 -9.27 -25.30
CA LEU A 26 12.12 -10.56 -24.62
C LEU A 26 13.04 -10.48 -23.38
N GLU A 27 14.21 -9.87 -23.52
CA GLU A 27 15.16 -9.69 -22.43
C GLU A 27 14.58 -8.80 -21.32
N ILE A 28 13.89 -7.72 -21.67
CA ILE A 28 13.20 -6.85 -20.70
C ILE A 28 12.18 -7.65 -19.88
N ILE A 29 11.31 -8.43 -20.54
CA ILE A 29 10.27 -9.22 -19.87
C ILE A 29 10.90 -10.34 -19.02
N GLN A 30 12.00 -10.95 -19.47
CA GLN A 30 12.73 -11.94 -18.68
C GLN A 30 13.29 -11.33 -17.40
N ILE A 31 13.91 -10.15 -17.46
CA ILE A 31 14.42 -9.45 -16.28
C ILE A 31 13.27 -9.12 -15.32
N MET A 32 12.16 -8.56 -15.82
CA MET A 32 10.99 -8.26 -14.98
C MET A 32 10.45 -9.53 -14.31
N ASN A 33 10.28 -10.61 -15.06
CA ASN A 33 9.78 -11.86 -14.53
C ASN A 33 10.72 -12.48 -13.48
N GLU A 34 12.04 -12.41 -13.68
CA GLU A 34 13.02 -12.85 -12.68
C GLU A 34 12.93 -12.04 -11.36
N GLU A 35 12.66 -10.74 -11.45
CA GLU A 35 12.46 -9.90 -10.26
C GLU A 35 11.12 -10.23 -9.56
N ASP A 36 10.05 -10.47 -10.31
CA ASP A 36 8.75 -10.85 -9.76
C ASP A 36 8.81 -12.14 -8.94
N HIS A 37 9.63 -13.12 -9.35
CA HIS A 37 9.82 -14.37 -8.62
C HIS A 37 10.37 -14.16 -7.19
N LYS A 38 11.04 -13.04 -6.92
CA LYS A 38 11.58 -12.72 -5.60
C LYS A 38 10.50 -12.27 -4.62
N VAL A 39 9.36 -11.78 -5.11
CA VAL A 39 8.28 -11.21 -4.28
C VAL A 39 7.71 -12.25 -3.33
N ALA A 40 7.40 -13.46 -3.83
CA ALA A 40 6.86 -14.54 -3.00
C ALA A 40 7.84 -14.95 -1.88
N GLN A 41 9.14 -14.95 -2.17
CA GLN A 41 10.18 -15.25 -1.18
C GLN A 41 10.27 -14.16 -0.10
N ALA A 42 10.16 -12.88 -0.49
CA ALA A 42 10.12 -11.77 0.45
C ALA A 42 8.88 -11.84 1.36
N ILE A 43 7.70 -12.15 0.80
CA ILE A 43 6.46 -12.37 1.58
C ILE A 43 6.62 -13.54 2.54
N ASN A 44 7.24 -14.64 2.10
CA ASN A 44 7.48 -15.81 2.94
C ASN A 44 8.24 -15.47 4.24
N GLN A 45 9.20 -14.53 4.17
CA GLN A 45 9.94 -14.06 5.33
C GLN A 45 9.07 -13.23 6.30
N GLN A 46 7.95 -12.67 5.83
CA GLN A 46 7.05 -11.83 6.61
C GLN A 46 5.81 -12.57 7.14
N LEU A 47 5.63 -13.85 6.83
CA LEU A 47 4.47 -14.64 7.30
C LEU A 47 4.23 -14.55 8.82
N PRO A 48 5.25 -14.56 9.71
CA PRO A 48 5.01 -14.38 11.15
C PRO A 48 4.42 -13.01 11.52
N ASN A 49 4.78 -11.95 10.79
CA ASN A 49 4.25 -10.60 11.03
C ASN A 49 2.86 -10.45 10.42
N ILE A 50 2.65 -10.97 9.22
CA ILE A 50 1.33 -11.00 8.56
C ILE A 50 0.34 -11.77 9.41
N SER A 51 0.72 -12.92 9.98
CA SER A 51 -0.13 -13.70 10.88
C SER A 51 -0.59 -12.88 12.10
N LYS A 52 0.33 -12.14 12.75
CA LYS A 52 -0.04 -11.28 13.88
C LYS A 52 -0.99 -10.16 13.47
N ALA A 53 -0.79 -9.57 12.29
CA ALA A 53 -1.70 -8.55 11.77
C ALA A 53 -3.10 -9.14 11.53
N VAL A 54 -3.19 -10.33 10.95
CA VAL A 54 -4.45 -11.05 10.77
C VAL A 54 -5.15 -11.30 12.10
N ASP A 55 -4.43 -11.77 13.13
CA ASP A 55 -5.03 -12.01 14.45
C ASP A 55 -5.62 -10.74 15.08
N ILE A 56 -4.92 -9.60 14.93
CA ILE A 56 -5.41 -8.29 15.40
C ILE A 56 -6.66 -7.88 14.61
N ILE A 57 -6.63 -8.01 13.29
CA ILE A 57 -7.76 -7.67 12.41
C ILE A 57 -9.00 -8.49 12.79
N VAL A 58 -8.85 -9.81 12.91
CA VAL A 58 -9.96 -10.70 13.28
C VAL A 58 -10.54 -10.32 14.64
N ASN A 59 -9.70 -10.01 15.63
CA ASN A 59 -10.16 -9.60 16.95
C ASN A 59 -10.97 -8.29 16.90
N GLN A 60 -10.52 -7.31 16.12
CA GLN A 60 -11.20 -6.02 15.98
C GLN A 60 -12.51 -6.11 15.19
N LEU A 61 -12.54 -6.89 14.10
CA LEU A 61 -13.75 -7.17 13.35
C LEU A 61 -14.81 -7.85 14.23
N ASN A 62 -14.41 -8.79 15.10
CA ASN A 62 -15.33 -9.44 16.05
C ASN A 62 -15.92 -8.47 17.09
N GLN A 63 -15.28 -7.31 17.31
CA GLN A 63 -15.77 -6.25 18.18
C GLN A 63 -16.59 -5.19 17.43
N GLY A 64 -16.90 -5.43 16.15
CA GLY A 64 -17.62 -4.49 15.29
C GLY A 64 -16.76 -3.33 14.78
N GLY A 65 -15.43 -3.47 14.81
CA GLY A 65 -14.49 -2.53 14.19
C GLY A 65 -14.39 -2.71 12.68
N ARG A 66 -13.66 -1.81 12.02
CA ARG A 66 -13.37 -1.83 10.58
C ARG A 66 -11.88 -1.98 10.30
N VAL A 67 -11.53 -2.36 9.09
CA VAL A 67 -10.19 -2.37 8.52
C VAL A 67 -10.08 -1.22 7.53
N ILE A 68 -9.14 -0.30 7.75
CA ILE A 68 -8.96 0.90 6.96
C ILE A 68 -7.58 0.90 6.35
N TYR A 69 -7.49 0.67 5.04
CA TYR A 69 -6.26 0.82 4.28
C TYR A 69 -6.06 2.28 3.89
N PHE A 70 -4.86 2.81 4.06
CA PHE A 70 -4.54 4.16 3.63
C PHE A 70 -3.14 4.24 3.02
N GLY A 71 -3.01 5.08 2.00
CA GLY A 71 -1.72 5.36 1.35
C GLY A 71 -1.88 6.30 0.16
N ALA A 72 -0.77 6.61 -0.50
CA ALA A 72 -0.75 7.44 -1.70
C ALA A 72 -0.49 6.62 -2.96
N GLY A 73 -0.82 7.19 -4.12
CA GLY A 73 -0.48 6.62 -5.43
C GLY A 73 -0.88 5.15 -5.58
N THR A 74 0.06 4.32 -6.02
CA THR A 74 -0.17 2.87 -6.23
C THR A 74 -0.55 2.16 -4.92
N SER A 75 0.09 2.50 -3.80
CA SER A 75 -0.22 1.89 -2.51
C SER A 75 -1.66 2.17 -2.06
N GLY A 76 -2.12 3.41 -2.18
CA GLY A 76 -3.52 3.77 -1.91
C GLY A 76 -4.50 3.07 -2.86
N ARG A 77 -4.17 2.97 -4.16
CA ARG A 77 -5.00 2.25 -5.14
C ARG A 77 -5.13 0.77 -4.82
N LEU A 78 -4.07 0.11 -4.35
CA LEU A 78 -4.12 -1.29 -3.95
C LEU A 78 -4.99 -1.49 -2.70
N GLY A 79 -4.95 -0.58 -1.73
CA GLY A 79 -5.85 -0.61 -0.58
C GLY A 79 -7.34 -0.46 -0.97
N VAL A 80 -7.63 0.42 -1.94
CA VAL A 80 -8.99 0.58 -2.48
C VAL A 80 -9.43 -0.66 -3.28
N LEU A 81 -8.52 -1.26 -4.06
CA LEU A 81 -8.79 -2.48 -4.80
C LEU A 81 -9.19 -3.62 -3.85
N ASP A 82 -8.37 -3.92 -2.83
CA ASP A 82 -8.63 -4.99 -1.87
C ASP A 82 -9.96 -4.79 -1.14
N ALA A 83 -10.20 -3.60 -0.59
CA ALA A 83 -11.45 -3.27 0.10
C ALA A 83 -12.68 -3.45 -0.82
N SER A 84 -12.57 -3.10 -2.11
CA SER A 84 -13.69 -3.21 -3.06
C SER A 84 -14.08 -4.65 -3.40
N GLU A 85 -13.16 -5.61 -3.21
CA GLU A 85 -13.39 -7.03 -3.46
C GLU A 85 -13.98 -7.75 -2.25
N CYS A 86 -13.91 -7.17 -1.04
CA CYS A 86 -14.44 -7.79 0.17
C CYS A 86 -15.98 -7.99 0.15
N PRO A 87 -16.81 -7.01 -0.26
CA PRO A 87 -18.27 -7.20 -0.29
C PRO A 87 -18.72 -8.33 -1.21
N PRO A 88 -18.31 -8.40 -2.50
CA PRO A 88 -18.77 -9.47 -3.38
C PRO A 88 -18.18 -10.84 -3.05
N THR A 89 -17.00 -10.90 -2.41
CA THR A 89 -16.31 -12.16 -2.10
C THR A 89 -16.78 -12.77 -0.78
N PHE A 90 -16.95 -11.95 0.26
CA PHE A 90 -17.20 -12.41 1.62
C PHE A 90 -18.55 -11.96 2.18
N SER A 91 -19.39 -11.28 1.39
CA SER A 91 -20.64 -10.66 1.85
C SER A 91 -20.43 -9.70 3.03
N SER A 92 -19.25 -9.08 3.08
CA SER A 92 -19.00 -7.94 3.98
C SER A 92 -19.82 -6.74 3.52
N THR A 93 -20.04 -5.82 4.45
CA THR A 93 -20.75 -4.57 4.26
C THR A 93 -19.73 -3.44 4.23
N ASP A 94 -19.55 -2.75 5.36
CA ASP A 94 -18.72 -1.55 5.49
C ASP A 94 -17.45 -1.80 6.33
N GLU A 95 -17.10 -3.07 6.56
CA GLU A 95 -15.96 -3.47 7.39
C GLU A 95 -14.61 -3.15 6.75
N PHE A 96 -14.51 -3.07 5.42
CA PHE A 96 -13.25 -2.83 4.71
C PHE A 96 -13.31 -1.53 3.91
N ILE A 97 -12.38 -0.62 4.19
CA ILE A 97 -12.36 0.72 3.59
C ILE A 97 -10.97 1.00 3.06
N GLY A 98 -10.87 1.42 1.80
CA GLY A 98 -9.64 1.99 1.24
C GLY A 98 -9.75 3.51 1.10
N ILE A 99 -8.80 4.25 1.64
CA ILE A 99 -8.62 5.68 1.38
C ILE A 99 -7.29 5.94 0.67
N ILE A 100 -7.30 6.95 -0.19
CA ILE A 100 -6.15 7.34 -0.99
C ILE A 100 -5.89 8.82 -0.84
N ALA A 101 -4.61 9.18 -0.64
CA ALA A 101 -4.19 10.58 -0.60
C ALA A 101 -4.65 11.32 -1.87
N GLY A 102 -5.38 12.42 -1.68
CA GLY A 102 -5.99 13.20 -2.79
C GLY A 102 -7.40 12.75 -3.19
N GLY A 103 -7.99 11.78 -2.48
CA GLY A 103 -9.38 11.32 -2.64
C GLY A 103 -9.65 10.58 -3.97
N ASP A 104 -10.92 10.37 -4.31
CA ASP A 104 -11.34 9.55 -5.46
C ASP A 104 -10.68 9.94 -6.79
N LYS A 105 -10.35 11.22 -6.99
CA LYS A 105 -9.66 11.67 -8.20
C LYS A 105 -8.29 11.01 -8.35
N ALA A 106 -7.61 10.75 -7.22
CA ALA A 106 -6.31 10.08 -7.16
C ALA A 106 -6.33 8.63 -7.68
N LEU A 107 -7.50 7.99 -7.71
CA LEU A 107 -7.66 6.65 -8.28
C LEU A 107 -7.28 6.59 -9.75
N ARG A 108 -7.52 7.68 -10.50
CA ARG A 108 -7.29 7.71 -11.95
C ARG A 108 -6.22 8.71 -12.37
N VAL A 109 -6.02 9.79 -11.60
CA VAL A 109 -5.11 10.87 -11.96
C VAL A 109 -4.21 11.19 -10.76
N PRO A 110 -2.87 11.18 -10.89
CA PRO A 110 -1.99 11.60 -9.80
C PRO A 110 -2.34 13.00 -9.29
N ILE A 111 -2.31 13.18 -7.96
CA ILE A 111 -2.52 14.48 -7.32
C ILE A 111 -1.18 14.92 -6.71
N GLU A 112 -0.60 15.97 -7.28
CA GLU A 112 0.69 16.50 -6.85
C GLU A 112 0.63 16.99 -5.39
N GLY A 113 1.63 16.60 -4.58
CA GLY A 113 1.74 17.00 -3.18
C GLY A 113 0.78 16.32 -2.20
N ALA A 114 -0.12 15.44 -2.66
CA ALA A 114 -1.05 14.74 -1.76
C ALA A 114 -0.32 13.81 -0.79
N GLU A 115 0.75 13.15 -1.26
CA GLU A 115 1.56 12.23 -0.47
C GLU A 115 2.47 12.95 0.54
N ASP A 116 2.77 14.23 0.30
CA ASP A 116 3.63 15.05 1.15
C ASP A 116 2.89 15.75 2.30
N SER A 117 1.55 15.66 2.32
CA SER A 117 0.74 16.34 3.33
C SER A 117 0.76 15.60 4.66
N LEU A 118 1.32 16.25 5.69
CA LEU A 118 1.37 15.74 7.06
C LEU A 118 0.01 15.73 7.79
N THR A 119 -1.01 16.42 7.26
CA THR A 119 -2.31 16.57 7.95
C THR A 119 -3.45 15.85 7.24
N LEU A 120 -3.32 15.56 5.95
CA LEU A 120 -4.44 15.09 5.13
C LEU A 120 -4.94 13.71 5.56
N CYS A 121 -4.04 12.80 5.95
CA CYS A 121 -4.43 11.48 6.46
C CYS A 121 -5.20 11.58 7.79
N GLU A 122 -4.77 12.46 8.70
CA GLU A 122 -5.50 12.73 9.94
C GLU A 122 -6.91 13.27 9.65
N GLU A 123 -7.03 14.19 8.68
CA GLU A 123 -8.32 14.74 8.25
C GLU A 123 -9.24 13.66 7.65
N ASP A 124 -8.70 12.77 6.81
CA ASP A 124 -9.47 11.71 6.17
C ASP A 124 -9.91 10.64 7.16
N LEU A 125 -9.04 10.24 8.10
CA LEU A 125 -9.39 9.33 9.20
C LEU A 125 -10.42 9.94 10.15
N LYS A 126 -10.37 11.25 10.40
CA LYS A 126 -11.42 11.97 11.17
C LYS A 126 -12.77 11.95 10.45
N LYS A 127 -12.80 12.15 9.13
CA LYS A 127 -14.05 12.07 8.34
C LYS A 127 -14.69 10.68 8.41
N LEU A 128 -13.86 9.62 8.51
CA LEU A 128 -14.32 8.25 8.72
C LEU A 128 -14.74 7.94 10.17
N ASN A 129 -14.64 8.91 11.08
CA ASN A 129 -14.85 8.72 12.52
C ASN A 129 -14.03 7.52 13.05
N LEU A 130 -12.73 7.50 12.75
CA LEU A 130 -11.82 6.45 13.24
C LEU A 130 -11.96 6.30 14.76
N THR A 131 -12.09 5.05 15.21
CA THR A 131 -12.22 4.68 16.62
C THR A 131 -11.10 3.73 17.04
N SER A 132 -10.96 3.48 18.35
CA SER A 132 -10.06 2.45 18.88
C SER A 132 -10.46 1.03 18.50
N ASN A 133 -11.66 0.82 17.97
CA ASN A 133 -12.10 -0.49 17.51
C ASN A 133 -11.60 -0.77 16.09
N ASP A 134 -11.22 0.24 15.32
CA ASP A 134 -10.76 0.08 13.95
C ASP A 134 -9.27 -0.32 13.88
N VAL A 135 -8.89 -0.98 12.79
CA VAL A 135 -7.50 -1.24 12.42
C VAL A 135 -7.14 -0.36 11.23
N ALA A 136 -6.14 0.51 11.40
CA ALA A 136 -5.62 1.34 10.32
C ALA A 136 -4.30 0.75 9.78
N ILE A 137 -4.24 0.50 8.47
CA ILE A 137 -3.11 -0.13 7.78
C ILE A 137 -2.52 0.87 6.78
N GLY A 138 -1.34 1.40 7.12
CA GLY A 138 -0.60 2.31 6.26
C GLY A 138 0.23 1.57 5.22
N LEU A 139 0.09 1.98 3.95
CA LEU A 139 0.75 1.36 2.81
C LEU A 139 1.69 2.37 2.13
N ALA A 140 3.00 2.16 2.27
CA ALA A 140 4.03 2.97 1.61
C ALA A 140 5.28 2.13 1.34
N ALA A 141 5.65 1.95 0.06
CA ALA A 141 6.84 1.17 -0.31
C ALA A 141 8.13 1.79 0.24
N SER A 142 8.22 3.13 0.27
CA SER A 142 9.36 3.86 0.82
C SER A 142 9.45 3.80 2.36
N GLY A 143 8.34 3.42 3.03
CA GLY A 143 8.23 3.41 4.50
C GLY A 143 8.25 4.79 5.16
N ARG A 144 8.19 5.88 4.38
CA ARG A 144 8.43 7.26 4.85
C ARG A 144 7.47 8.30 4.27
N THR A 145 6.43 7.87 3.56
CA THR A 145 5.44 8.78 2.96
C THR A 145 4.77 9.62 4.06
N PRO A 146 4.77 10.97 3.96
CA PRO A 146 4.21 11.85 5.00
C PRO A 146 2.70 11.70 5.28
N TYR A 147 1.89 11.47 4.24
CA TYR A 147 0.46 11.12 4.36
C TYR A 147 0.28 9.79 5.11
#